data_AF-A0A8J8A7E6-F1
#
_entry.id   AF-A0A8J8A7E6-F1
#
_cell.length_a   1.000
_cell.length_b   1.000
_cell.length_c   1.000
_cell.angle_alpha   90.00
_cell.angle_beta   90.00
_cell.angle_gamma   90.00
#
_symmetry.space_group_name_H-M   'P 1'
#
loop_
_entity.id
_entity.type
_entity.pdbx_description
1 polymer ?
#
loop_
_entity_poly.entity_id
_entity_poly.type
_entity_poly.pdbx_seq_one_letter_code
_entity_poly.pdbx_strand_id
1 'polypeptide(L)'
;MRWKALTALLLGLLILGLTASGAVATADFVNQTVNKTPELPSEFNPKKPGDEAQPEGAGSVIVEVGARAFGIAIPGLGEIVLIGTLAKILAEIIKYIQEKPIREFAAGFMNEIPAKKGDYIQVTRIKDNTLEIGYGYVKKKWFGLKKETVIVEHIITITKDEITAVDNLFTPKEFGELLAKAWMNGWDANKAKKLAEDFEKEYPHFGNIRFRGATLSCGAFDGGWVILDKEGAKHIIIRHILTNVYRTKDKFKYLSAQDIIREIKETIRNPDYINCGSKINGNQRIVLVRYSPKIGTKMAVVLEKVGKGWYRIVTAFPASKY
;
A
#
# COMPACT_ATOMS: atom_id res chain seq x y z
N MET A 1 -23.47 -42.55 -48.12
CA MET A 1 -23.48 -41.08 -48.21
C MET A 1 -24.91 -40.57 -48.01
N ARG A 2 -25.26 -40.02 -46.83
CA ARG A 2 -26.47 -39.17 -46.63
C ARG A 2 -26.65 -38.63 -45.20
N TRP A 3 -25.76 -38.95 -44.25
CA TRP A 3 -25.89 -38.40 -42.89
C TRP A 3 -25.40 -36.96 -42.74
N LYS A 4 -24.42 -36.54 -43.55
CA LYS A 4 -23.87 -35.17 -43.51
C LYS A 4 -24.89 -34.09 -43.90
N ALA A 5 -25.89 -34.43 -44.73
CA ALA A 5 -26.94 -33.50 -45.15
C ALA A 5 -28.00 -33.26 -44.05
N LEU A 6 -28.23 -34.24 -43.16
CA LEU A 6 -29.21 -34.15 -42.07
C LEU A 6 -28.68 -33.30 -40.90
N THR A 7 -27.39 -33.38 -40.60
CA THR A 7 -26.74 -32.54 -39.57
C THR A 7 -26.68 -31.06 -39.93
N ALA A 8 -26.55 -30.72 -41.21
CA ALA A 8 -26.52 -29.31 -41.64
C ALA A 8 -27.89 -28.63 -41.53
N LEU A 9 -28.98 -29.37 -41.76
CA LEU A 9 -30.35 -28.85 -41.69
C LEU A 9 -30.82 -28.64 -40.25
N LEU A 10 -30.37 -29.51 -39.32
CA LEU A 10 -30.63 -29.37 -37.88
C LEU A 10 -29.85 -28.20 -37.25
N LEU A 11 -28.61 -27.95 -37.67
CA LEU A 11 -27.85 -26.80 -37.16
C LEU A 11 -28.40 -25.46 -37.68
N GLY A 12 -28.91 -25.42 -38.92
CA GLY A 12 -29.51 -24.21 -39.50
C GLY A 12 -30.78 -23.76 -38.78
N LEU A 13 -31.64 -24.70 -38.36
CA LEU A 13 -32.87 -24.39 -37.61
C LEU A 13 -32.59 -23.96 -36.16
N LEU A 14 -31.49 -24.41 -35.56
CA LEU A 14 -31.14 -24.08 -34.17
C LEU A 14 -30.59 -22.66 -34.03
N ILE A 15 -29.94 -22.13 -35.08
CA ILE A 15 -29.40 -20.76 -35.09
C ILE A 15 -30.49 -19.72 -35.44
N LEU A 16 -31.54 -20.11 -36.16
CA LEU A 16 -32.69 -19.25 -36.46
C LEU A 16 -33.73 -19.18 -35.31
N GLY A 17 -33.69 -20.09 -34.33
CA GLY A 17 -34.62 -20.13 -33.21
C GLY A 17 -34.27 -19.25 -32.00
N LEU A 18 -33.07 -18.66 -31.96
CA LEU A 18 -32.60 -17.90 -30.78
C LEU A 18 -32.68 -16.36 -30.94
N THR A 19 -33.26 -15.86 -32.04
CA THR A 19 -33.43 -14.41 -32.27
C THR A 19 -34.87 -13.94 -32.32
N ALA A 20 -35.84 -14.76 -31.89
CA ALA A 20 -37.24 -14.35 -31.77
C ALA A 20 -37.78 -14.66 -30.36
N SER A 21 -38.50 -13.69 -29.79
CA SER A 21 -39.13 -13.62 -28.46
C SER A 21 -38.19 -13.38 -27.27
N GLY A 22 -38.18 -12.24 -26.56
CA GLY A 22 -39.18 -11.18 -26.43
C GLY A 22 -39.92 -11.32 -25.10
N ALA A 23 -39.60 -10.43 -24.15
CA ALA A 23 -40.50 -9.76 -23.21
C ALA A 23 -41.43 -10.57 -22.26
N VAL A 24 -41.29 -10.20 -20.97
CA VAL A 24 -42.37 -9.93 -19.99
C VAL A 24 -43.15 -11.11 -19.39
N ALA A 25 -43.00 -11.26 -18.07
CA ALA A 25 -44.12 -11.53 -17.17
C ALA A 25 -43.82 -10.91 -15.79
N THR A 26 -44.37 -9.73 -15.57
CA THR A 26 -44.67 -9.11 -14.28
C THR A 26 -45.87 -9.78 -13.61
N ALA A 27 -46.03 -9.50 -12.32
CA ALA A 27 -47.13 -9.82 -11.39
C ALA A 27 -46.98 -11.18 -10.66
N ASP A 28 -47.22 -11.30 -9.36
CA ASP A 28 -48.12 -10.51 -8.54
C ASP A 28 -47.67 -10.35 -7.08
N PHE A 29 -48.09 -9.23 -6.51
CA PHE A 29 -47.74 -8.69 -5.21
C PHE A 29 -49.00 -8.74 -4.34
N VAL A 30 -49.14 -9.68 -3.41
CA VAL A 30 -50.10 -9.55 -2.29
C VAL A 30 -49.52 -10.14 -1.00
N ASN A 31 -48.85 -9.27 -0.25
CA ASN A 31 -49.13 -8.94 1.14
C ASN A 31 -49.84 -10.00 2.03
N GLN A 32 -49.12 -10.62 2.96
CA GLN A 32 -49.64 -10.90 4.29
C GLN A 32 -48.51 -10.94 5.33
N THR A 33 -48.76 -10.22 6.42
CA THR A 33 -47.80 -9.79 7.42
C THR A 33 -48.01 -10.57 8.72
N VAL A 34 -46.91 -10.77 9.44
CA VAL A 34 -46.81 -10.92 10.92
C VAL A 34 -46.97 -12.32 11.55
N ASN A 35 -45.92 -12.64 12.31
CA ASN A 35 -45.79 -13.54 13.46
C ASN A 35 -46.04 -15.04 13.25
N LYS A 36 -44.94 -15.79 13.22
CA LYS A 36 -44.64 -16.76 14.28
C LYS A 36 -43.18 -17.22 14.17
N THR A 37 -42.47 -17.08 15.29
CA THR A 37 -41.18 -17.69 15.61
C THR A 37 -41.26 -19.20 15.40
N PRO A 38 -40.40 -19.83 14.58
CA PRO A 38 -40.19 -21.26 14.63
C PRO A 38 -39.00 -21.55 15.55
N GLU A 39 -39.29 -22.19 16.67
CA GLU A 39 -38.29 -22.86 17.51
C GLU A 39 -37.60 -23.98 16.71
N LEU A 40 -36.32 -24.18 17.01
CA LEU A 40 -35.43 -25.18 16.38
C LEU A 40 -35.93 -26.62 16.61
N PRO A 41 -35.88 -27.50 15.59
CA PRO A 41 -36.12 -28.93 15.76
C PRO A 41 -35.08 -29.59 16.69
N SER A 42 -35.57 -30.49 17.54
CA SER A 42 -34.91 -31.20 18.64
C SER A 42 -33.84 -32.24 18.23
N GLU A 43 -33.00 -31.95 17.22
CA GLU A 43 -32.00 -32.91 16.70
C GLU A 43 -30.53 -32.53 16.95
N PHE A 44 -30.25 -31.41 17.62
CA PHE A 44 -28.88 -30.97 17.92
C PHE A 44 -28.56 -30.90 19.41
N ASN A 45 -28.68 -32.03 20.11
CA ASN A 45 -27.96 -32.22 21.37
C ASN A 45 -26.58 -32.87 21.10
N PRO A 46 -25.48 -32.34 21.67
CA PRO A 46 -24.12 -32.71 21.30
C PRO A 46 -23.73 -34.09 21.85
N LYS A 47 -23.36 -35.03 20.97
CA LYS A 47 -22.55 -36.20 21.34
C LYS A 47 -21.06 -35.82 21.35
N LYS A 48 -20.35 -36.31 22.36
CA LYS A 48 -18.93 -36.10 22.67
C LYS A 48 -17.98 -36.74 21.64
N PRO A 49 -16.71 -36.29 21.60
CA PRO A 49 -15.78 -36.44 20.48
C PRO A 49 -15.03 -37.77 20.50
N GLY A 50 -14.62 -38.23 19.32
CA GLY A 50 -13.72 -39.36 19.16
C GLY A 50 -13.37 -39.59 17.71
N ASP A 51 -12.07 -39.83 17.51
CA ASP A 51 -11.41 -40.48 16.37
C ASP A 51 -10.82 -39.59 15.26
N GLU A 52 -9.49 -39.62 15.26
CA GLU A 52 -8.56 -39.09 14.28
C GLU A 52 -8.87 -39.60 12.86
N ALA A 53 -8.90 -38.68 11.91
CA ALA A 53 -8.66 -38.97 10.51
C ALA A 53 -7.70 -37.92 9.95
N GLN A 54 -6.45 -38.34 9.68
CA GLN A 54 -5.63 -37.67 8.69
C GLN A 54 -6.34 -37.72 7.33
N PRO A 55 -6.25 -36.64 6.54
CA PRO A 55 -5.86 -36.88 5.17
C PRO A 55 -4.81 -35.89 4.66
N GLU A 56 -3.85 -36.46 3.94
CA GLU A 56 -2.96 -35.81 3.00
C GLU A 56 -3.77 -35.05 1.92
N GLY A 57 -3.38 -33.81 1.63
CA GLY A 57 -3.95 -33.03 0.55
C GLY A 57 -3.78 -31.54 0.77
N ALA A 58 -2.71 -30.95 0.19
CA ALA A 58 -2.51 -29.51 0.14
C ALA A 58 -3.65 -28.85 -0.63
N GLY A 59 -4.64 -28.34 0.10
CA GLY A 59 -5.84 -27.71 -0.44
C GLY A 59 -6.11 -26.39 0.25
N SER A 60 -6.28 -25.32 -0.53
CA SER A 60 -6.79 -24.04 -0.05
C SER A 60 -8.27 -24.17 0.35
N VAL A 61 -8.63 -23.62 1.50
CA VAL A 61 -9.99 -23.67 2.07
C VAL A 61 -10.63 -22.30 1.94
N ILE A 62 -11.95 -22.19 1.76
CA ILE A 62 -12.67 -20.90 1.81
C ILE A 62 -13.93 -21.05 2.65
N VAL A 63 -14.00 -20.28 3.73
CA VAL A 63 -15.10 -20.20 4.69
C VAL A 63 -15.90 -18.94 4.39
N GLU A 64 -17.21 -19.12 4.17
CA GLU A 64 -18.17 -18.08 3.77
C GLU A 64 -18.92 -17.55 4.99
N VAL A 65 -18.82 -16.25 5.27
CA VAL A 65 -19.61 -15.60 6.34
C VAL A 65 -20.56 -14.59 5.68
N GLY A 66 -21.85 -14.91 5.67
CA GLY A 66 -22.91 -14.23 4.90
C GLY A 66 -23.12 -12.75 5.27
N ALA A 67 -23.79 -11.91 4.46
CA ALA A 67 -24.30 -12.05 3.10
C ALA A 67 -23.65 -10.94 2.24
N ARG A 68 -23.24 -11.28 1.02
CA ARG A 68 -22.36 -10.52 0.10
C ARG A 68 -20.85 -10.73 0.33
N ALA A 69 -20.40 -11.93 -0.06
CA ALA A 69 -19.03 -12.31 -0.45
C ALA A 69 -17.88 -11.87 0.48
N PHE A 70 -17.66 -12.60 1.57
CA PHE A 70 -16.45 -12.46 2.41
C PHE A 70 -15.94 -13.86 2.79
N GLY A 71 -14.66 -14.15 2.49
CA GLY A 71 -14.05 -15.48 2.58
C GLY A 71 -12.78 -15.50 3.45
N ILE A 72 -12.57 -16.55 4.26
CA ILE A 72 -11.37 -16.82 5.10
C ILE A 72 -10.97 -18.30 4.95
N ALA A 73 -9.67 -18.65 4.97
CA ALA A 73 -9.14 -19.99 4.60
C ALA A 73 -8.30 -20.69 5.69
N ILE A 74 -8.75 -21.78 6.37
CA ILE A 74 -7.93 -22.65 7.29
C ILE A 74 -8.58 -24.05 7.42
N PRO A 75 -7.91 -25.22 7.18
CA PRO A 75 -6.78 -25.73 7.99
C PRO A 75 -5.58 -26.36 7.25
N GLY A 76 -4.37 -26.20 7.84
CA GLY A 76 -3.09 -26.76 7.38
C GLY A 76 -2.02 -25.74 6.93
N LEU A 77 -1.92 -24.56 7.58
CA LEU A 77 -0.82 -23.57 7.50
C LEU A 77 -0.11 -23.41 6.13
N GLY A 78 -0.83 -23.04 5.07
CA GLY A 78 -0.21 -22.74 3.76
C GLY A 78 -0.50 -21.33 3.24
N GLU A 79 -1.75 -20.88 3.31
CA GLU A 79 -2.17 -19.59 2.71
C GLU A 79 -3.49 -19.12 3.32
N ILE A 80 -3.55 -17.87 3.79
CA ILE A 80 -4.75 -17.22 4.33
C ILE A 80 -5.18 -16.13 3.37
N VAL A 81 -6.45 -16.12 2.97
CA VAL A 81 -7.01 -15.06 2.13
C VAL A 81 -8.16 -14.37 2.87
N LEU A 82 -8.07 -13.05 3.00
CA LEU A 82 -9.04 -12.19 3.66
C LEU A 82 -9.67 -11.26 2.63
N ILE A 83 -10.99 -11.18 2.68
CA ILE A 83 -11.78 -10.45 1.70
C ILE A 83 -12.85 -9.68 2.44
N GLY A 84 -12.90 -8.37 2.22
CA GLY A 84 -14.11 -7.63 2.55
C GLY A 84 -14.02 -6.14 2.76
N THR A 85 -14.94 -5.62 3.56
CA THR A 85 -14.87 -4.22 3.97
C THR A 85 -13.68 -4.02 4.88
N LEU A 86 -13.04 -2.86 4.79
CA LEU A 86 -11.86 -2.49 5.57
C LEU A 86 -11.96 -2.90 7.05
N ALA A 87 -13.06 -2.53 7.72
CA ALA A 87 -13.28 -2.85 9.13
C ALA A 87 -13.29 -4.37 9.43
N LYS A 88 -13.85 -5.17 8.53
CA LYS A 88 -13.89 -6.63 8.68
C LYS A 88 -12.54 -7.26 8.40
N ILE A 89 -11.84 -6.80 7.36
CA ILE A 89 -10.49 -7.29 7.06
C ILE A 89 -9.55 -6.97 8.24
N LEU A 90 -9.59 -5.76 8.79
CA LEU A 90 -8.77 -5.37 9.94
C LEU A 90 -9.05 -6.21 11.19
N ALA A 91 -10.32 -6.38 11.55
CA ALA A 91 -10.72 -7.19 12.69
C ALA A 91 -10.22 -8.64 12.57
N GLU A 92 -10.16 -9.14 11.34
CA GLU A 92 -9.79 -10.52 11.07
C GLU A 92 -8.27 -10.72 10.89
N ILE A 93 -7.58 -9.73 10.30
CA ILE A 93 -6.12 -9.61 10.31
C ILE A 93 -5.59 -9.73 11.75
N ILE A 94 -6.24 -9.07 12.71
CA ILE A 94 -5.84 -9.10 14.12
C ILE A 94 -5.90 -10.52 14.70
N LYS A 95 -6.83 -11.36 14.23
CA LYS A 95 -7.00 -12.73 14.73
C LYS A 95 -6.01 -13.72 14.11
N TYR A 96 -5.67 -13.55 12.83
CA TYR A 96 -4.87 -14.53 12.08
C TYR A 96 -3.39 -14.19 11.99
N ILE A 97 -3.02 -12.91 12.02
CA ILE A 97 -1.61 -12.50 11.97
C ILE A 97 -1.08 -12.40 13.39
N GLN A 98 -0.34 -13.42 13.82
CA GLN A 98 0.32 -13.41 15.13
C GLN A 98 1.49 -12.42 15.18
N GLU A 99 2.11 -12.11 14.04
CA GLU A 99 3.26 -11.22 13.99
C GLU A 99 2.83 -9.74 14.01
N LYS A 100 3.16 -9.07 15.12
CA LYS A 100 2.86 -7.65 15.35
C LYS A 100 3.25 -6.72 14.19
N PRO A 101 4.45 -6.82 13.57
CA PRO A 101 4.84 -5.93 12.48
C PRO A 101 3.94 -6.03 11.25
N ILE A 102 3.64 -7.26 10.79
CA ILE A 102 2.76 -7.48 9.63
C ILE A 102 1.36 -6.95 9.91
N ARG A 103 0.83 -7.19 11.12
CA ARG A 103 -0.49 -6.72 11.54
C ARG A 103 -0.58 -5.18 11.54
N GLU A 104 0.41 -4.51 12.11
CA GLU A 104 0.45 -3.04 12.18
C GLU A 104 0.64 -2.42 10.81
N PHE A 105 1.51 -3.00 9.97
CA PHE A 105 1.67 -2.60 8.58
C PHE A 105 0.37 -2.74 7.80
N ALA A 106 -0.27 -3.90 7.84
CA ALA A 106 -1.52 -4.14 7.14
C ALA A 106 -2.61 -3.17 7.62
N ALA A 107 -2.67 -2.89 8.92
CA ALA A 107 -3.59 -1.90 9.46
C ALA A 107 -3.32 -0.49 8.93
N GLY A 108 -2.06 -0.06 8.89
CA GLY A 108 -1.68 1.24 8.32
C GLY A 108 -2.01 1.34 6.83
N PHE A 109 -1.66 0.32 6.05
CA PHE A 109 -1.85 0.31 4.60
C PHE A 109 -3.32 0.30 4.21
N MET A 110 -4.09 -0.62 4.80
CA MET A 110 -5.46 -0.87 4.39
C MET A 110 -6.37 0.30 4.75
N ASN A 111 -6.09 1.02 5.85
CA ASN A 111 -6.86 2.20 6.28
C ASN A 111 -6.80 3.38 5.30
N GLU A 112 -5.76 3.44 4.47
CA GLU A 112 -5.52 4.56 3.57
C GLU A 112 -6.07 4.30 2.15
N ILE A 113 -6.40 3.06 1.80
CA ILE A 113 -6.95 2.72 0.48
C ILE A 113 -8.45 2.43 0.53
N PRO A 114 -9.20 2.71 -0.56
CA PRO A 114 -10.64 2.42 -0.62
C PRO A 114 -10.94 0.93 -0.42
N ALA A 115 -12.02 0.58 0.29
CA ALA A 115 -12.44 -0.83 0.43
C ALA A 115 -12.87 -1.49 -0.89
N LYS A 116 -13.18 -0.68 -1.92
CA LYS A 116 -13.58 -1.11 -3.26
C LYS A 116 -12.96 -0.22 -4.33
N LYS A 117 -12.69 -0.81 -5.49
CA LYS A 117 -12.25 -0.12 -6.69
C LYS A 117 -13.01 -0.67 -7.89
N GLY A 118 -13.98 0.08 -8.40
CA GLY A 118 -14.95 -0.43 -9.35
C GLY A 118 -15.72 -1.61 -8.76
N ASP A 119 -15.75 -2.74 -9.48
CA ASP A 119 -16.40 -3.98 -9.05
C ASP A 119 -15.53 -4.84 -8.13
N TYR A 120 -14.27 -4.48 -7.93
CA TYR A 120 -13.33 -5.25 -7.13
C TYR A 120 -13.33 -4.83 -5.67
N ILE A 121 -13.09 -5.80 -4.80
CA ILE A 121 -12.99 -5.63 -3.35
C ILE A 121 -11.54 -5.79 -2.93
N GLN A 122 -11.19 -5.17 -1.81
CA GLN A 122 -9.88 -5.28 -1.21
C GLN A 122 -9.63 -6.74 -0.77
N VAL A 123 -8.47 -7.26 -1.14
CA VAL A 123 -8.03 -8.62 -0.85
C VAL A 123 -6.67 -8.56 -0.18
N THR A 124 -6.52 -9.36 0.86
CA THR A 124 -5.24 -9.60 1.53
C THR A 124 -4.96 -11.09 1.50
N ARG A 125 -3.81 -11.48 0.96
CA ARG A 125 -3.30 -12.85 1.02
C ARG A 125 -2.07 -12.88 1.92
N ILE A 126 -1.99 -13.87 2.78
CA ILE A 126 -0.86 -14.10 3.68
C ILE A 126 -0.36 -15.52 3.42
N LYS A 127 0.93 -15.64 3.09
CA LYS A 127 1.59 -16.92 2.85
C LYS A 127 3.04 -16.82 3.30
N ASP A 128 3.53 -17.75 4.10
CA ASP A 128 4.95 -17.84 4.48
C ASP A 128 5.53 -16.48 4.95
N ASN A 129 4.87 -15.79 5.89
CA ASN A 129 5.22 -14.44 6.37
C ASN A 129 5.27 -13.33 5.30
N THR A 130 4.71 -13.59 4.13
CA THR A 130 4.51 -12.63 3.05
C THR A 130 3.07 -12.16 3.05
N LEU A 131 2.89 -10.85 3.06
CA LEU A 131 1.62 -10.15 2.95
C LEU A 131 1.49 -9.60 1.53
N GLU A 132 0.48 -10.04 0.82
CA GLU A 132 0.09 -9.53 -0.49
C GLU A 132 -1.24 -8.78 -0.36
N ILE A 133 -1.28 -7.53 -0.83
CA ILE A 133 -2.48 -6.68 -0.82
C ILE A 133 -2.82 -6.31 -2.26
N GLY A 134 -4.11 -6.37 -2.60
CA GLY A 134 -4.61 -5.97 -3.91
C GLY A 134 -6.12 -5.81 -3.97
N TYR A 135 -6.65 -5.60 -5.17
CA TYR A 135 -8.08 -5.70 -5.46
C TYR A 135 -8.37 -6.94 -6.29
N GLY A 136 -9.48 -7.60 -5.97
CA GLY A 136 -9.83 -8.85 -6.62
C GLY A 136 -11.28 -9.25 -6.47
N TYR A 137 -11.56 -10.48 -6.86
CA TYR A 137 -12.85 -11.13 -6.67
C TYR A 137 -12.66 -12.61 -6.35
N VAL A 138 -13.75 -13.23 -5.90
CA VAL A 138 -13.80 -14.66 -5.61
C VAL A 138 -14.53 -15.35 -6.75
N LYS A 139 -13.83 -16.21 -7.49
CA LYS A 139 -14.44 -17.10 -8.47
C LYS A 139 -14.81 -18.42 -7.81
N LYS A 140 -16.05 -18.87 -7.95
CA LYS A 140 -16.42 -20.26 -7.59
C LYS A 140 -15.97 -21.19 -8.72
N LYS A 141 -15.14 -22.20 -8.43
CA LYS A 141 -14.82 -23.32 -9.33
C LYS A 141 -15.85 -24.44 -9.17
N TRP A 142 -15.89 -25.31 -10.17
CA TRP A 142 -16.89 -26.35 -10.44
C TRP A 142 -17.45 -27.06 -9.17
N PHE A 143 -18.78 -27.18 -9.10
CA PHE A 143 -19.58 -27.69 -7.96
C PHE A 143 -19.54 -26.91 -6.63
N GLY A 144 -18.93 -25.72 -6.58
CA GLY A 144 -19.01 -24.84 -5.40
C GLY A 144 -18.09 -25.21 -4.23
N LEU A 145 -17.29 -26.27 -4.38
CA LEU A 145 -16.38 -26.79 -3.36
C LEU A 145 -15.04 -26.04 -3.29
N LYS A 146 -14.60 -25.42 -4.39
CA LYS A 146 -13.39 -24.59 -4.41
C LYS A 146 -13.76 -23.18 -4.83
N LYS A 147 -13.37 -22.20 -4.03
CA LYS A 147 -13.31 -20.82 -4.51
C LYS A 147 -11.85 -20.50 -4.83
N GLU A 148 -11.63 -19.56 -5.70
CA GLU A 148 -10.31 -19.09 -6.05
C GLU A 148 -10.36 -17.58 -5.91
N THR A 149 -9.50 -17.05 -5.06
CA THR A 149 -9.34 -15.61 -4.95
C THR A 149 -8.40 -15.15 -6.04
N VAL A 150 -8.93 -14.35 -6.94
CA VAL A 150 -8.17 -13.78 -8.03
C VAL A 150 -7.90 -12.33 -7.66
N ILE A 151 -6.64 -12.03 -7.34
CA ILE A 151 -6.17 -10.64 -7.25
C ILE A 151 -6.01 -10.18 -8.69
N VAL A 152 -6.86 -9.25 -9.11
CA VAL A 152 -6.86 -8.70 -10.46
C VAL A 152 -5.89 -7.53 -10.54
N GLU A 153 -5.84 -6.73 -9.48
CA GLU A 153 -4.91 -5.61 -9.35
C GLU A 153 -4.04 -5.84 -8.12
N HIS A 154 -2.81 -6.27 -8.36
CA HIS A 154 -1.79 -6.35 -7.34
C HIS A 154 -1.32 -4.95 -6.96
N ILE A 155 -1.20 -4.67 -5.65
CA ILE A 155 -0.72 -3.38 -5.16
C ILE A 155 0.67 -3.55 -4.56
N ILE A 156 0.83 -4.45 -3.60
CA ILE A 156 2.10 -4.63 -2.89
C ILE A 156 2.24 -6.06 -2.37
N THR A 157 3.48 -6.54 -2.40
CA THR A 157 3.92 -7.71 -1.63
C THR A 157 5.01 -7.27 -0.67
N ILE A 158 4.87 -7.66 0.59
CA ILE A 158 5.83 -7.33 1.63
C ILE A 158 6.01 -8.47 2.63
N THR A 159 7.24 -8.67 3.06
CA THR A 159 7.62 -9.63 4.10
C THR A 159 7.81 -8.94 5.43
N LYS A 160 7.85 -9.72 6.51
CA LYS A 160 8.24 -9.23 7.84
C LYS A 160 9.59 -8.52 7.81
N ASP A 161 10.58 -9.14 7.18
CA ASP A 161 11.96 -8.65 7.20
C ASP A 161 12.06 -7.29 6.50
N GLU A 162 11.32 -7.10 5.40
CA GLU A 162 11.21 -5.81 4.70
C GLU A 162 10.50 -4.74 5.55
N ILE A 163 9.49 -5.11 6.35
CA ILE A 163 8.84 -4.19 7.30
C ILE A 163 9.83 -3.74 8.38
N THR A 164 10.60 -4.68 8.91
CA THR A 164 11.59 -4.38 9.96
C THR A 164 12.83 -3.69 9.42
N ALA A 165 13.14 -3.84 8.13
CA ALA A 165 14.32 -3.24 7.52
C ALA A 165 14.32 -1.71 7.60
N VAL A 166 13.15 -1.07 7.78
CA VAL A 166 12.98 0.39 7.85
C VAL A 166 12.58 0.88 9.25
N ASP A 167 12.74 0.06 10.30
CA ASP A 167 12.23 0.36 11.64
C ASP A 167 12.90 1.56 12.32
N ASN A 168 14.15 1.90 11.96
CA ASN A 168 14.78 3.11 12.48
C ASN A 168 14.14 4.37 11.88
N LEU A 169 13.56 4.33 10.68
CA LEU A 169 12.82 5.46 10.14
C LEU A 169 11.31 5.34 10.31
N PHE A 170 10.67 4.18 10.35
CA PHE A 170 9.21 4.09 10.38
C PHE A 170 8.73 2.96 11.27
N THR A 171 7.73 3.22 12.11
CA THR A 171 6.96 2.10 12.70
C THR A 171 6.27 1.30 11.58
N PRO A 172 5.98 0.01 11.77
CA PRO A 172 5.28 -0.78 10.75
C PRO A 172 3.99 -0.13 10.26
N LYS A 173 3.22 0.46 11.17
CA LYS A 173 2.00 1.21 10.85
C LYS A 173 2.28 2.45 9.99
N GLU A 174 3.23 3.29 10.39
CA GLU A 174 3.64 4.46 9.60
C GLU A 174 4.11 4.04 8.20
N PHE A 175 4.84 2.93 8.10
CA PHE A 175 5.31 2.42 6.81
C PHE A 175 4.16 1.92 5.93
N GLY A 176 3.17 1.23 6.50
CA GLY A 176 1.95 0.85 5.81
C GLY A 176 1.19 2.06 5.27
N GLU A 177 0.95 3.06 6.12
CA GLU A 177 0.28 4.30 5.74
C GLU A 177 1.05 5.04 4.62
N LEU A 178 2.37 5.05 4.72
CA LEU A 178 3.28 5.68 3.77
C LEU A 178 3.15 5.06 2.37
N LEU A 179 3.24 3.74 2.27
CA LEU A 179 3.18 3.03 0.98
C LEU A 179 1.78 3.09 0.35
N ALA A 180 0.72 3.06 1.16
CA ALA A 180 -0.64 3.23 0.68
C ALA A 180 -0.87 4.62 0.09
N LYS A 181 -0.39 5.68 0.78
CA LYS A 181 -0.44 7.05 0.26
C LYS A 181 0.36 7.21 -1.03
N ALA A 182 1.53 6.56 -1.13
CA ALA A 182 2.30 6.55 -2.37
C ALA A 182 1.48 5.95 -3.53
N TRP A 183 0.89 4.77 -3.30
CA TRP A 183 0.06 4.10 -4.29
C TRP A 183 -1.16 4.94 -4.72
N MET A 184 -1.87 5.53 -3.76
CA MET A 184 -2.99 6.45 -4.03
C MET A 184 -2.58 7.68 -4.85
N ASN A 185 -1.31 8.07 -4.76
CA ASN A 185 -0.71 9.16 -5.53
C ASN A 185 -0.15 8.71 -6.90
N GLY A 186 -0.43 7.49 -7.33
CA GLY A 186 -0.01 6.93 -8.62
C GLY A 186 1.42 6.41 -8.65
N TRP A 187 2.05 6.19 -7.50
CA TRP A 187 3.31 5.45 -7.42
C TRP A 187 3.07 3.94 -7.45
N ASP A 188 4.07 3.23 -7.95
CA ASP A 188 4.21 1.81 -7.67
C ASP A 188 4.63 1.63 -6.21
N ALA A 189 3.84 0.89 -5.43
CA ALA A 189 4.07 0.71 -4.00
C ALA A 189 5.37 -0.06 -3.71
N ASN A 190 5.76 -1.00 -4.58
CA ASN A 190 7.02 -1.76 -4.43
C ASN A 190 8.23 -0.87 -4.74
N LYS A 191 8.12 0.06 -5.70
CA LYS A 191 9.18 1.07 -5.94
C LYS A 191 9.30 2.03 -4.77
N ALA A 192 8.18 2.48 -4.21
CA ALA A 192 8.18 3.30 -3.00
C ALA A 192 8.82 2.57 -1.80
N LYS A 193 8.47 1.28 -1.62
CA LYS A 193 9.07 0.38 -0.62
C LYS A 193 10.59 0.34 -0.75
N LYS A 194 11.08 -0.03 -1.95
CA LYS A 194 12.51 -0.12 -2.23
C LYS A 194 13.25 1.19 -2.00
N LEU A 195 12.66 2.31 -2.39
CA LEU A 195 13.28 3.62 -2.16
C LEU A 195 13.39 3.97 -0.67
N ALA A 196 12.40 3.62 0.15
CA ALA A 196 12.47 3.81 1.59
C ALA A 196 13.57 2.93 2.22
N GLU A 197 13.66 1.65 1.82
CA GLU A 197 14.70 0.72 2.26
C GLU A 197 16.11 1.18 1.85
N ASP A 198 16.27 1.65 0.62
CA ASP A 198 17.56 2.17 0.15
C ASP A 198 17.92 3.47 0.89
N PHE A 199 16.95 4.33 1.19
CA PHE A 199 17.19 5.56 1.94
C PHE A 199 17.59 5.28 3.40
N GLU A 200 16.94 4.31 4.05
CA GLU A 200 17.28 3.79 5.38
C GLU A 200 18.75 3.36 5.47
N LYS A 201 19.25 2.67 4.45
CA LYS A 201 20.66 2.23 4.38
C LYS A 201 21.62 3.40 4.20
N GLU A 202 21.22 4.42 3.45
CA GLU A 202 22.13 5.50 3.04
C GLU A 202 22.21 6.67 4.05
N TYR A 203 21.11 7.03 4.70
CA TYR A 203 21.09 8.21 5.58
C TYR A 203 22.03 8.14 6.79
N PRO A 204 22.32 6.98 7.43
CA PRO A 204 23.30 6.91 8.52
C PRO A 204 24.71 7.28 8.05
N HIS A 205 24.99 7.12 6.76
CA HIS A 205 26.25 7.49 6.10
C HIS A 205 26.23 8.92 5.53
N PHE A 206 25.26 9.74 5.92
CA PHE A 206 25.17 11.13 5.45
C PHE A 206 26.37 12.00 5.86
N GLY A 207 27.06 11.67 6.97
CA GLY A 207 28.04 12.53 7.64
C GLY A 207 29.16 13.17 6.79
N ASN A 208 29.96 14.00 7.46
CA ASN A 208 31.10 14.75 6.88
C ASN A 208 30.72 15.81 5.83
N ILE A 209 29.68 16.60 6.12
CA ILE A 209 29.26 17.73 5.29
C ILE A 209 29.34 19.02 6.10
N ARG A 210 29.99 20.04 5.53
CA ARG A 210 30.17 21.34 6.16
C ARG A 210 29.53 22.42 5.30
N PHE A 211 28.61 23.16 5.90
CA PHE A 211 28.09 24.41 5.38
C PHE A 211 29.12 25.51 5.60
N ARG A 212 29.40 26.32 4.57
CA ARG A 212 30.46 27.35 4.61
C ARG A 212 30.07 28.61 5.39
N GLY A 213 28.78 28.80 5.68
CA GLY A 213 28.26 30.03 6.25
C GLY A 213 27.72 30.97 5.17
N ALA A 214 26.94 31.96 5.59
CA ALA A 214 26.41 33.02 4.73
C ALA A 214 25.98 34.23 5.56
N THR A 215 26.13 35.43 5.00
CA THR A 215 25.54 36.65 5.56
C THR A 215 24.36 37.04 4.68
N LEU A 216 23.17 37.04 5.27
CA LEU A 216 21.90 37.29 4.58
C LEU A 216 21.15 38.44 5.27
N SER A 217 20.10 38.95 4.62
CA SER A 217 19.22 39.98 5.20
C SER A 217 18.55 39.54 6.52
N CYS A 218 18.38 38.23 6.73
CA CYS A 218 17.83 37.65 7.95
C CYS A 218 18.90 37.30 9.02
N GLY A 219 20.17 37.64 8.80
CA GLY A 219 21.24 37.48 9.78
C GLY A 219 22.51 36.82 9.23
N ALA A 220 23.54 36.77 10.08
CA ALA A 220 24.79 36.06 9.82
C ALA A 220 24.71 34.61 10.29
N PHE A 221 25.10 33.68 9.41
CA PHE A 221 25.13 32.26 9.67
C PHE A 221 26.57 31.77 9.54
N ASP A 222 27.17 31.40 10.67
CA ASP A 222 28.53 30.85 10.68
C ASP A 222 28.59 29.50 9.95
N GLY A 223 29.77 29.16 9.43
CA GLY A 223 29.99 27.82 8.89
C GLY A 223 29.90 26.74 9.96
N GLY A 224 29.40 25.56 9.61
CA GLY A 224 29.17 24.47 10.56
C GLY A 224 28.93 23.11 9.92
N TRP A 225 28.99 22.06 10.75
CA TRP A 225 28.66 20.70 10.36
C TRP A 225 27.17 20.54 10.13
N VAL A 226 26.81 19.75 9.13
CA VAL A 226 25.43 19.47 8.75
C VAL A 226 25.09 18.02 9.03
N ILE A 227 23.99 17.80 9.74
CA ILE A 227 23.45 16.47 10.04
C ILE A 227 22.10 16.26 9.34
N LEU A 228 21.86 15.02 8.94
CA LEU A 228 20.54 14.52 8.56
C LEU A 228 20.07 13.60 9.70
N ASP A 229 19.17 14.10 10.54
CA ASP A 229 18.58 13.30 11.61
C ASP A 229 17.39 12.47 11.11
N LYS A 230 16.89 11.57 11.97
CA LYS A 230 15.74 10.72 11.69
C LYS A 230 14.52 11.51 11.24
N GLU A 231 14.25 12.66 11.88
CA GLU A 231 13.09 13.49 11.55
C GLU A 231 13.24 14.17 10.19
N GLY A 232 14.42 14.68 9.85
CA GLY A 232 14.72 15.21 8.52
C GLY A 232 14.62 14.13 7.44
N ALA A 233 15.15 12.94 7.69
CA ALA A 233 15.05 11.80 6.78
C ALA A 233 13.60 11.37 6.55
N LYS A 234 12.83 11.14 7.64
CA LYS A 234 11.38 10.89 7.60
C LYS A 234 10.67 11.95 6.76
N HIS A 235 10.94 13.23 7.02
CA HIS A 235 10.27 14.33 6.34
C HIS A 235 10.56 14.34 4.84
N ILE A 236 11.81 14.10 4.42
CA ILE A 236 12.19 14.02 3.00
C ILE A 236 11.40 12.91 2.31
N ILE A 237 11.38 11.71 2.89
CA ILE A 237 10.67 10.56 2.31
C ILE A 237 9.17 10.83 2.23
N ILE A 238 8.54 11.20 3.36
CA ILE A 238 7.09 11.40 3.42
C ILE A 238 6.66 12.53 2.46
N ARG A 239 7.27 13.72 2.57
CA ARG A 239 6.76 14.93 1.91
C ARG A 239 7.20 15.09 0.47
N HIS A 240 8.35 14.56 0.10
CA HIS A 240 8.99 14.89 -1.17
C HIS A 240 9.20 13.70 -2.08
N ILE A 241 9.09 12.49 -1.54
CA ILE A 241 9.09 11.28 -2.33
C ILE A 241 7.64 10.81 -2.52
N LEU A 242 6.81 10.76 -1.46
CA LEU A 242 5.59 9.94 -1.50
C LEU A 242 4.24 10.69 -1.47
N THR A 243 4.24 12.00 -1.25
CA THR A 243 3.02 12.84 -1.35
C THR A 243 3.07 13.76 -2.57
N ASN A 244 2.06 13.67 -3.44
CA ASN A 244 1.92 14.48 -4.67
C ASN A 244 1.45 15.92 -4.38
N VAL A 245 2.00 16.58 -3.36
CA VAL A 245 1.56 17.93 -2.95
C VAL A 245 1.91 18.98 -4.01
N TYR A 246 2.89 18.71 -4.89
CA TYR A 246 3.29 19.63 -5.96
C TYR A 246 3.76 18.87 -7.21
N ARG A 247 3.19 19.21 -8.39
CA ARG A 247 3.45 18.58 -9.71
C ARG A 247 4.94 18.45 -10.11
N THR A 248 5.85 19.22 -9.50
CA THR A 248 7.29 19.23 -9.82
C THR A 248 8.15 18.47 -8.80
N LYS A 249 7.57 17.94 -7.72
CA LYS A 249 8.28 17.17 -6.67
C LYS A 249 8.48 15.69 -7.01
N ASP A 250 7.88 15.20 -8.10
CA ASP A 250 7.96 13.79 -8.50
C ASP A 250 9.36 13.35 -8.97
N LYS A 251 10.30 14.28 -9.12
CA LYS A 251 11.62 13.99 -9.73
C LYS A 251 12.45 13.00 -8.92
N PHE A 252 12.24 12.92 -7.61
CA PHE A 252 12.91 11.92 -6.78
C PHE A 252 12.50 10.48 -7.12
N LYS A 253 11.34 10.25 -7.76
CA LYS A 253 10.89 8.90 -8.15
C LYS A 253 11.74 8.23 -9.21
N TYR A 254 12.56 9.02 -9.90
CA TYR A 254 13.47 8.54 -10.95
C TYR A 254 14.92 8.43 -10.46
N LEU A 255 15.17 8.66 -9.17
CA LEU A 255 16.50 8.67 -8.57
C LEU A 255 16.63 7.57 -7.53
N SER A 256 17.84 7.05 -7.40
CA SER A 256 18.20 6.18 -6.28
C SER A 256 18.33 7.01 -4.98
N ALA A 257 18.24 6.35 -3.82
CA ALA A 257 18.50 7.01 -2.55
C ALA A 257 19.91 7.63 -2.50
N GLN A 258 20.92 6.91 -3.02
CA GLN A 258 22.29 7.41 -3.17
C GLN A 258 22.36 8.71 -3.97
N ASP A 259 21.60 8.80 -5.06
CA ASP A 259 21.55 10.00 -5.88
C ASP A 259 20.91 11.17 -5.12
N ILE A 260 19.80 10.92 -4.43
CA ILE A 260 19.15 11.95 -3.62
C ILE A 260 20.11 12.46 -2.54
N ILE A 261 20.74 11.57 -1.78
CA ILE A 261 21.72 11.92 -0.74
C ILE A 261 22.89 12.69 -1.33
N ARG A 262 23.44 12.26 -2.46
CA ARG A 262 24.53 12.96 -3.14
C ARG A 262 24.14 14.37 -3.56
N GLU A 263 22.97 14.55 -4.16
CA GLU A 263 22.51 15.87 -4.58
C GLU A 263 22.29 16.80 -3.38
N ILE A 264 21.77 16.29 -2.26
CA ILE A 264 21.67 17.06 -1.00
C ILE A 264 23.07 17.51 -0.53
N LYS A 265 24.04 16.59 -0.51
CA LYS A 265 25.43 16.88 -0.11
C LYS A 265 26.04 17.96 -1.00
N GLU A 266 25.87 17.87 -2.31
CA GLU A 266 26.40 18.84 -3.27
C GLU A 266 25.72 20.20 -3.16
N THR A 267 24.40 20.27 -2.94
CA THR A 267 23.69 21.53 -2.68
C THR A 267 24.21 22.24 -1.42
N ILE A 268 24.61 21.49 -0.40
CA ILE A 268 25.17 22.09 0.83
C ILE A 268 26.60 22.61 0.59
N ARG A 269 27.42 21.85 -0.15
CA ARG A 269 28.83 22.21 -0.40
C ARG A 269 28.96 23.42 -1.33
N ASN A 270 28.15 23.43 -2.38
CA ASN A 270 28.27 24.37 -3.50
C ASN A 270 26.88 24.89 -3.92
N PRO A 271 26.15 25.63 -3.07
CA PRO A 271 24.88 26.22 -3.47
C PRO A 271 25.11 27.27 -4.57
N ASP A 272 24.20 27.34 -5.55
CA ASP A 272 24.18 28.43 -6.53
C ASP A 272 23.76 29.73 -5.87
N TYR A 273 22.87 29.64 -4.86
CA TYR A 273 22.47 30.76 -4.02
C TYR A 273 21.87 30.27 -2.70
N ILE A 274 21.80 31.20 -1.76
CA ILE A 274 21.38 30.99 -0.38
C ILE A 274 20.33 32.05 -0.05
N ASN A 275 19.18 31.63 0.46
CA ASN A 275 18.07 32.52 0.82
C ASN A 275 17.62 32.34 2.26
N CYS A 276 16.97 33.39 2.77
CA CYS A 276 16.26 33.35 4.03
C CYS A 276 15.06 32.41 3.92
N GLY A 277 15.01 31.40 4.78
CA GLY A 277 13.87 30.51 4.94
C GLY A 277 12.82 31.07 5.89
N SER A 278 11.87 30.21 6.25
CA SER A 278 10.90 30.52 7.31
C SER A 278 11.57 30.57 8.69
N LYS A 279 10.99 31.39 9.57
CA LYS A 279 11.34 31.40 10.99
C LYS A 279 10.34 30.52 11.74
N ILE A 280 10.81 29.47 12.39
CA ILE A 280 9.97 28.55 13.18
C ILE A 280 10.48 28.52 14.61
N ASN A 281 9.60 28.76 15.58
CA ASN A 281 9.92 28.78 17.02
C ASN A 281 11.13 29.67 17.36
N GLY A 282 11.21 30.84 16.71
CA GLY A 282 12.32 31.77 16.90
C GLY A 282 13.58 31.45 16.08
N ASN A 283 13.71 30.24 15.55
CA ASN A 283 14.88 29.82 14.77
C ASN A 283 14.72 30.17 13.29
N GLN A 284 15.64 30.99 12.80
CA GLN A 284 15.71 31.34 11.38
C GLN A 284 16.31 30.19 10.59
N ARG A 285 15.58 29.73 9.56
CA ARG A 285 16.07 28.71 8.62
C ARG A 285 16.74 29.36 7.42
N ILE A 286 17.63 28.60 6.78
CA ILE A 286 18.27 28.98 5.52
C ILE A 286 17.92 27.95 4.45
N VAL A 287 17.75 28.44 3.22
CA VAL A 287 17.47 27.60 2.06
C VAL A 287 18.67 27.68 1.12
N LEU A 288 19.33 26.54 0.94
CA LEU A 288 20.41 26.35 -0.02
C LEU A 288 19.81 25.81 -1.30
N VAL A 289 20.15 26.40 -2.44
CA VAL A 289 19.59 25.97 -3.72
C VAL A 289 20.71 25.77 -4.73
N ARG A 290 20.64 24.66 -5.47
CA ARG A 290 21.59 24.31 -6.53
C ARG A 290 20.86 23.62 -7.68
N TYR A 291 21.14 24.02 -8.91
CA TYR A 291 20.67 23.29 -10.09
C TYR A 291 21.34 21.92 -10.15
N SER A 292 20.52 20.87 -10.30
CA SER A 292 21.00 19.51 -10.50
C SER A 292 20.61 19.05 -11.91
N PRO A 293 21.58 18.85 -12.82
CA PRO A 293 21.32 18.23 -14.11
C PRO A 293 20.70 16.84 -13.96
N LYS A 294 21.07 16.12 -12.89
CA LYS A 294 20.56 14.78 -12.61
C LYS A 294 19.08 14.76 -12.23
N ILE A 295 18.61 15.77 -11.50
CA ILE A 295 17.17 15.94 -11.20
C ILE A 295 16.44 16.65 -12.37
N GLY A 296 17.19 17.37 -13.22
CA GLY A 296 16.66 18.24 -14.27
C GLY A 296 16.01 19.52 -13.74
N THR A 297 16.25 19.87 -12.47
CA THR A 297 15.72 21.08 -11.82
C THR A 297 16.58 21.45 -10.60
N LYS A 298 16.18 22.47 -9.85
CA LYS A 298 16.92 22.89 -8.65
C LYS A 298 16.64 21.93 -7.48
N MET A 299 17.68 21.58 -6.74
CA MET A 299 17.59 20.94 -5.43
C MET A 299 17.62 22.04 -4.37
N ALA A 300 16.58 22.11 -3.55
CA ALA A 300 16.53 22.97 -2.38
C ALA A 300 16.79 22.15 -1.11
N VAL A 301 17.67 22.63 -0.23
CA VAL A 301 17.97 22.04 1.08
C VAL A 301 17.74 23.10 2.15
N VAL A 302 16.90 22.78 3.13
CA VAL A 302 16.57 23.70 4.22
C VAL A 302 17.36 23.31 5.46
N LEU A 303 18.20 24.22 5.94
CA LEU A 303 18.98 24.04 7.16
C LEU A 303 18.40 24.86 8.31
N GLU A 304 18.49 24.30 9.51
CA GLU A 304 18.13 24.94 10.78
C GLU A 304 19.33 24.84 11.73
N LYS A 305 19.70 25.96 12.36
CA LYS A 305 20.78 25.98 13.34
C LYS A 305 20.30 25.28 14.61
N VAL A 306 21.02 24.24 15.04
CA VAL A 306 20.68 23.44 16.24
C VAL A 306 21.71 23.59 17.36
N GLY A 307 22.84 24.24 17.08
CA GLY A 307 23.88 24.50 18.07
C GLY A 307 25.01 25.33 17.48
N LYS A 308 26.04 25.58 18.30
CA LYS A 308 27.24 26.29 17.85
C LYS A 308 27.99 25.45 16.82
N GLY A 309 28.01 25.89 15.56
CA GLY A 309 28.67 25.19 14.46
C GLY A 309 27.93 23.93 13.99
N TRP A 310 26.65 23.77 14.32
CA TRP A 310 25.84 22.62 13.91
C TRP A 310 24.51 23.04 13.28
N TYR A 311 24.21 22.41 12.15
CA TYR A 311 23.01 22.60 11.36
C TYR A 311 22.34 21.26 11.11
N ARG A 312 21.02 21.25 11.16
CA ARG A 312 20.19 20.11 10.78
C ARG A 312 19.50 20.37 9.46
N ILE A 313 19.46 19.36 8.59
CA ILE A 313 18.58 19.35 7.42
C ILE A 313 17.16 19.09 7.90
N VAL A 314 16.30 20.09 7.76
CA VAL A 314 14.88 19.95 8.09
C VAL A 314 14.12 19.29 6.94
N THR A 315 14.50 19.64 5.71
CA THR A 315 13.93 19.04 4.51
C THR A 315 14.84 19.30 3.30
N ALA A 316 14.68 18.48 2.25
CA ALA A 316 15.29 18.66 0.95
C ALA A 316 14.33 18.21 -0.15
N PHE A 317 14.28 18.96 -1.26
CA PHE A 317 13.32 18.70 -2.33
C PHE A 317 13.66 19.30 -3.69
N PRO A 318 13.17 18.71 -4.80
CA PRO A 318 13.19 19.34 -6.10
C PRO A 318 12.30 20.57 -6.12
N ALA A 319 12.80 21.67 -6.63
CA ALA A 319 12.11 22.95 -6.68
C ALA A 319 12.20 23.57 -8.07
N SER A 320 11.03 23.82 -8.67
CA SER A 320 10.92 24.47 -9.98
C SER A 320 10.95 26.00 -9.89
N LYS A 321 10.72 26.58 -8.71
CA LYS A 321 10.74 28.03 -8.47
C LYS A 321 11.57 28.32 -7.23
N TYR A 322 12.71 28.96 -7.45
CA TYR A 322 13.49 29.73 -6.49
C TYR A 322 14.42 30.63 -7.28
#